data_AF-A0A4R6SB51-F1
#
_entry.id   AF-A0A4R6SB51-F1
#
_cell.length_a   1.000
_cell.length_b   1.000
_cell.length_c   1.000
_cell.angle_alpha   90.00
_cell.angle_beta   90.00
_cell.angle_gamma   90.00
#
_symmetry.space_group_name_H-M   'P 1'
#
loop_
_entity.id
_entity.type
_entity.pdbx_description
1 polymer ?
#
loop_
_entity_poly.entity_id
_entity_poly.type
_entity_poly.pdbx_seq_one_letter_code
_entity_poly.pdbx_strand_id
1 'polypeptide(L)'
;MAAEEIEWGGQREGATDAELAFATTLNELLPGLDYWLYADDDGTPWLLVSLDIIDDNAVLDTLRLDFDERGIRGGWSPACLNWDSEMRAEAAGIDVSGPDGLVRQTIDSPVEDLARRAAEWFIAPKNGR
;
A
#
# COMPACT_ATOMS: atom_id res chain seq x y z
N MET A 1 -9.44 0.40 23.41
CA MET A 1 -8.80 1.20 22.36
C MET A 1 -9.60 0.93 21.12
N ALA A 2 -10.39 1.90 20.66
CA ALA A 2 -11.23 1.70 19.48
C ALA A 2 -10.30 1.66 18.26
N ALA A 3 -10.42 0.61 17.44
CA ALA A 3 -9.88 0.66 16.09
C ALA A 3 -10.53 1.88 15.44
N GLU A 4 -9.75 2.89 15.08
CA GLU A 4 -10.23 3.94 14.20
C GLU A 4 -10.73 3.24 12.94
N GLU A 5 -11.98 3.54 12.58
CA GLU A 5 -12.63 3.00 11.39
C GLU A 5 -11.76 3.42 10.19
N ILE A 6 -11.18 2.44 9.47
CA ILE A 6 -10.29 2.74 8.35
C ILE A 6 -11.07 3.60 7.35
N GLU A 7 -10.53 4.78 7.05
CA GLU A 7 -11.09 5.64 6.02
C GLU A 7 -10.67 5.09 4.66
N TRP A 8 -11.65 4.63 3.89
CA TRP A 8 -11.42 4.05 2.58
C TRP A 8 -11.63 5.10 1.49
N GLY A 9 -10.62 5.27 0.63
CA GLY A 9 -10.75 5.90 -0.67
C GLY A 9 -10.96 4.87 -1.79
N GLY A 10 -11.04 5.37 -3.02
CA GLY A 10 -10.98 4.55 -4.23
C GLY A 10 -12.32 4.40 -4.95
N GLN A 11 -12.37 3.44 -5.87
CA GLN A 11 -13.50 3.22 -6.78
C GLN A 11 -14.55 2.25 -6.24
N ARG A 12 -14.17 1.44 -5.24
CA ARG A 12 -15.02 0.39 -4.68
C ARG A 12 -15.60 0.80 -3.33
N GLU A 13 -16.87 0.48 -3.10
CA GLU A 13 -17.58 0.77 -1.85
C GLU A 13 -17.35 -0.27 -0.73
N GLY A 14 -16.62 -1.37 -1.01
CA GLY A 14 -16.43 -2.46 -0.06
C GLY A 14 -15.12 -3.21 -0.23
N ALA A 15 -14.37 -3.30 0.87
CA ALA A 15 -13.20 -4.15 0.99
C ALA A 15 -13.62 -5.63 1.05
N THR A 16 -12.79 -6.50 0.49
CA THR A 16 -12.86 -7.94 0.76
C THR A 16 -12.38 -8.23 2.19
N ASP A 17 -12.69 -9.43 2.71
CA ASP A 17 -12.22 -9.85 4.03
C ASP A 17 -10.69 -9.80 4.15
N ALA A 18 -9.98 -10.15 3.07
CA ALA A 18 -8.52 -10.13 3.03
C ALA A 18 -7.96 -8.69 3.06
N GLU A 19 -8.54 -7.78 2.28
CA GLU A 19 -8.15 -6.35 2.28
C GLU A 19 -8.43 -5.70 3.64
N LEU A 20 -9.58 -6.00 4.24
CA LEU A 20 -9.95 -5.50 5.56
C LEU A 20 -9.01 -6.03 6.65
N ALA A 21 -8.71 -7.34 6.65
CA ALA A 21 -7.78 -7.94 7.60
C ALA A 21 -6.35 -7.38 7.44
N PHE A 22 -5.89 -7.21 6.19
CA PHE A 22 -4.60 -6.60 5.89
C PHE A 22 -4.52 -5.17 6.43
N ALA A 23 -5.48 -4.32 6.06
CA ALA A 23 -5.48 -2.91 6.42
C ALA A 23 -5.67 -2.70 7.93
N THR A 24 -6.52 -3.52 8.58
CA THR A 24 -6.70 -3.45 10.04
C THR A 24 -5.39 -3.76 10.76
N THR A 25 -4.73 -4.86 10.37
CA THR A 25 -3.45 -5.26 10.97
C THR A 25 -2.37 -4.22 10.70
N LEU A 26 -2.30 -3.69 9.47
CA LEU A 26 -1.30 -2.69 9.09
C LEU A 26 -1.53 -1.36 9.84
N ASN A 27 -2.78 -0.89 9.93
CA ASN A 27 -3.12 0.35 10.63
C ASN A 27 -2.88 0.27 12.14
N GLU A 28 -3.07 -0.90 12.76
CA GLU A 28 -2.70 -1.12 14.16
C GLU A 28 -1.18 -1.04 14.40
N LEU A 29 -0.37 -1.49 13.43
CA LEU A 29 1.09 -1.46 13.51
C LEU A 29 1.68 -0.10 13.13
N LEU A 30 1.07 0.57 12.15
CA LEU A 30 1.50 1.84 11.59
C LEU A 30 0.27 2.67 11.19
N PRO A 31 -0.28 3.49 12.11
CA PRO A 31 -1.37 4.39 11.78
C PRO A 31 -0.90 5.56 10.90
N GLY A 32 -1.83 6.21 10.22
CA GLY A 32 -1.55 7.37 9.35
C GLY A 32 -1.19 7.02 7.91
N LEU A 33 -1.59 5.82 7.46
CA LEU A 33 -1.52 5.40 6.07
C LEU A 33 -2.87 5.67 5.38
N ASP A 34 -2.82 5.94 4.09
CA ASP A 34 -4.03 6.05 3.27
C ASP A 34 -4.32 4.72 2.57
N TYR A 35 -5.59 4.35 2.50
CA TYR A 35 -6.06 3.08 1.95
C TYR A 35 -7.08 3.33 0.83
N TRP A 36 -6.82 2.75 -0.35
CA TRP A 36 -7.67 2.96 -1.53
C TRP A 36 -8.04 1.63 -2.20
N LEU A 37 -9.33 1.40 -2.38
CA LEU A 37 -9.86 0.17 -2.96
C LEU A 37 -10.06 0.30 -4.47
N TYR A 38 -9.47 -0.62 -5.22
CA TYR A 38 -9.51 -0.67 -6.68
C TYR A 38 -9.85 -2.06 -7.21
N ALA A 39 -10.16 -2.12 -8.50
CA ALA A 39 -10.24 -3.36 -9.26
C ALA A 39 -9.48 -3.20 -10.57
N ASP A 40 -8.91 -4.30 -11.07
CA ASP A 40 -8.45 -4.36 -12.47
C ASP A 40 -9.65 -4.38 -13.43
N ASP A 41 -9.40 -4.21 -14.73
CA ASP A 41 -10.42 -4.27 -15.79
C ASP A 41 -11.21 -5.59 -15.81
N ASP A 42 -10.62 -6.68 -15.33
CA ASP A 42 -11.26 -7.99 -15.21
C ASP A 42 -12.06 -8.19 -13.90
N GLY A 43 -12.09 -7.15 -13.05
CA GLY A 43 -12.77 -7.15 -11.76
C GLY A 43 -11.93 -7.69 -10.60
N THR A 44 -10.66 -8.03 -10.81
CA THR A 44 -9.78 -8.51 -9.75
C THR A 44 -9.56 -7.41 -8.70
N PRO A 45 -9.95 -7.61 -7.43
CA PRO A 45 -9.79 -6.60 -6.38
C PRO A 45 -8.33 -6.42 -6.00
N TRP A 46 -7.94 -5.18 -5.72
CA TRP A 46 -6.67 -4.86 -5.09
C TRP A 46 -6.77 -3.59 -4.24
N LEU A 47 -5.85 -3.48 -3.29
CA LEU A 47 -5.74 -2.39 -2.33
C LEU A 47 -4.45 -1.63 -2.58
N LEU A 48 -4.54 -0.31 -2.71
CA LEU A 48 -3.41 0.61 -2.67
C LEU A 48 -3.26 1.15 -1.25
N VAL A 49 -2.05 1.08 -0.72
CA VAL A 49 -1.64 1.72 0.53
C VAL A 49 -0.55 2.74 0.24
N SER A 50 -0.69 3.95 0.75
CA SER A 50 0.31 5.00 0.57
C SER A 50 0.70 5.70 1.87
N LEU A 51 1.93 6.21 1.86
CA LEU A 51 2.48 7.08 2.88
C LEU A 51 3.12 8.29 2.21
N ASP A 52 2.55 9.47 2.46
CA ASP A 52 3.11 10.73 1.99
C ASP A 52 4.17 11.26 2.96
N ILE A 53 5.33 11.61 2.42
CA ILE A 53 6.40 12.31 3.14
C ILE A 53 6.22 13.78 2.87
N ILE A 54 5.84 14.53 3.90
CA ILE A 54 5.52 15.96 3.79
C ILE A 54 6.71 16.78 4.28
N ASP A 55 7.13 17.75 3.47
CA ASP A 55 8.07 18.81 3.85
C ASP A 55 7.49 20.18 3.48
N ASP A 56 7.62 21.16 4.38
CA ASP A 56 7.04 22.52 4.25
C ASP A 56 5.59 22.56 3.71
N ASN A 57 4.73 21.66 4.22
CA ASN A 57 3.32 21.53 3.85
C ASN A 57 3.07 21.14 2.38
N ALA A 58 4.05 20.51 1.73
CA ALA A 58 3.95 19.89 0.41
C ALA A 58 4.37 18.41 0.47
N VAL A 59 3.75 17.57 -0.36
CA VAL A 59 4.20 16.18 -0.53
C VAL A 59 5.52 16.21 -1.29
N LEU A 60 6.58 15.74 -0.64
CA LEU A 60 7.92 15.62 -1.21
C LEU A 60 8.06 14.32 -1.99
N ASP A 61 7.67 13.22 -1.36
CA ASP A 61 7.72 11.87 -1.90
C ASP A 61 6.55 11.04 -1.35
N THR A 62 6.16 10.00 -2.08
CA THR A 62 5.13 9.06 -1.64
C THR A 62 5.67 7.64 -1.75
N LEU A 63 5.64 6.89 -0.65
CA LEU A 63 5.77 5.44 -0.70
C LEU A 63 4.43 4.84 -1.03
N ARG A 64 4.42 3.86 -1.94
CA ARG A 64 3.20 3.18 -2.35
C ARG A 64 3.40 1.68 -2.35
N LEU A 65 2.36 0.98 -1.92
CA LEU A 65 2.30 -0.48 -1.84
C LEU A 65 0.94 -0.95 -2.34
N ASP A 66 0.94 -1.93 -3.22
CA ASP A 66 -0.26 -2.65 -3.64
C ASP A 66 -0.35 -3.97 -2.87
N PHE A 67 -1.57 -4.34 -2.49
CA PHE A 67 -1.93 -5.63 -1.92
C PHE A 67 -3.04 -6.29 -2.74
N ASP A 68 -2.88 -7.57 -3.07
CA ASP A 68 -3.88 -8.40 -3.72
C ASP A 68 -3.73 -9.88 -3.32
N GLU A 69 -4.51 -10.76 -3.97
CA GLU A 69 -4.42 -12.21 -3.76
C GLU A 69 -3.03 -12.81 -4.07
N ARG A 70 -2.16 -12.10 -4.80
CA ARG A 70 -0.82 -12.55 -5.19
C ARG A 70 0.23 -12.09 -4.18
N GLY A 71 -0.04 -11.07 -3.37
CA GLY A 71 0.84 -10.59 -2.30
C GLY A 71 0.96 -9.08 -2.24
N ILE A 72 2.13 -8.61 -1.85
CA ILE A 72 2.44 -7.18 -1.74
C ILE A 72 3.55 -6.77 -2.70
N ARG A 73 3.40 -5.60 -3.32
CA ARG A 73 4.39 -4.98 -4.21
C ARG A 73 4.48 -3.50 -3.90
N GLY A 74 5.66 -2.95 -3.64
CA GLY A 74 5.79 -1.54 -3.27
C GLY A 74 7.13 -0.91 -3.60
N GLY A 75 7.17 0.41 -3.53
CA GLY A 75 8.33 1.24 -3.84
C GLY A 75 8.00 2.73 -3.79
N TRP A 76 8.90 3.55 -4.32
CA TRP A 76 8.69 4.99 -4.47
C TRP A 76 7.75 5.29 -5.64
N SER A 77 6.71 6.10 -5.40
CA SER A 77 5.82 6.61 -6.44
C SER A 77 6.59 7.62 -7.32
N PRO A 78 6.68 7.42 -8.65
CA PRO A 78 7.38 8.35 -9.51
C PRO A 78 6.64 9.68 -9.70
N ALA A 79 5.33 9.73 -9.47
CA ALA A 79 4.51 10.93 -9.54
C ALA A 79 4.56 11.80 -8.26
N CYS A 80 5.19 11.31 -7.18
CA CYS A 80 5.22 11.97 -5.85
C CYS A 80 3.83 12.36 -5.32
N LEU A 81 2.78 11.71 -5.81
CA LEU A 81 1.38 11.89 -5.46
C LEU A 81 0.65 10.56 -5.66
N ASN A 82 -0.55 10.46 -5.09
CA ASN A 82 -1.48 9.37 -5.36
C ASN A 82 -2.19 9.49 -6.72
N TRP A 83 -1.80 10.42 -7.62
CA TRP A 83 -2.46 10.63 -8.92
C TRP A 83 -2.34 9.46 -9.90
N ASP A 84 -1.44 8.50 -9.65
CA ASP A 84 -1.39 7.20 -10.34
C ASP A 84 -2.47 6.23 -9.80
N SER A 85 -3.54 6.76 -9.21
CA SER A 85 -4.45 6.10 -8.28
C SER A 85 -5.04 4.82 -8.84
N GLU A 86 -5.20 4.73 -10.16
CA GLU A 86 -5.90 3.63 -10.83
C GLU A 86 -4.96 2.61 -11.49
N MET A 87 -3.63 2.77 -11.37
CA MET A 87 -2.66 1.86 -11.97
C MET A 87 -1.90 1.11 -10.91
N ARG A 88 -1.73 -0.21 -11.02
CA ARG A 88 -0.84 -1.00 -10.14
C ARG A 88 0.60 -0.50 -10.16
N ALA A 89 1.38 -0.79 -9.11
CA ALA A 89 2.74 -0.32 -8.88
C ALA A 89 3.66 -0.48 -10.10
N GLU A 90 3.70 -1.67 -10.71
CA GLU A 90 4.53 -1.91 -11.90
C GLU A 90 4.07 -1.08 -13.10
N ALA A 91 2.76 -0.95 -13.30
CA ALA A 91 2.19 -0.13 -14.38
C ALA A 91 2.38 1.38 -14.13
N ALA A 92 2.41 1.80 -12.87
CA ALA A 92 2.74 3.14 -12.43
C ALA A 92 4.26 3.44 -12.52
N GLY A 93 5.10 2.48 -12.93
CA GLY A 93 6.55 2.68 -13.04
C GLY A 93 7.30 2.67 -11.72
N ILE A 94 6.71 2.10 -10.65
CA ILE A 94 7.37 1.91 -9.36
C ILE A 94 8.44 0.83 -9.48
N ASP A 95 9.67 1.14 -9.08
CA ASP A 95 10.74 0.13 -8.99
C ASP A 95 10.56 -0.73 -7.74
N VAL A 96 9.96 -1.91 -7.94
CA VAL A 96 9.73 -2.91 -6.90
C VAL A 96 10.96 -3.82 -6.66
N SER A 97 12.00 -3.69 -7.49
CA SER A 97 13.20 -4.55 -7.47
C SER A 97 14.43 -3.86 -6.86
N GLY A 98 14.40 -2.54 -6.77
CA GLY A 98 15.45 -1.71 -6.20
C GLY A 98 15.63 -1.90 -4.68
N PRO A 99 16.61 -1.20 -4.09
CA PRO A 99 16.95 -1.34 -2.66
C PRO A 99 15.79 -0.97 -1.72
N ASP A 100 14.90 -0.09 -2.17
CA ASP A 100 13.71 0.34 -1.45
C ASP A 100 12.43 -0.35 -1.96
N GLY A 101 12.56 -1.24 -2.94
CA GLY A 101 11.46 -2.03 -3.49
C GLY A 101 11.01 -3.16 -2.57
N LEU A 102 9.75 -3.55 -2.67
CA LEU A 102 9.17 -4.67 -1.92
C LEU A 102 8.43 -5.60 -2.87
N VAL A 103 8.73 -6.89 -2.81
CA VAL A 103 7.93 -7.95 -3.41
C VAL A 103 7.85 -9.14 -2.45
N ARG A 104 6.63 -9.53 -2.08
CA ARG A 104 6.34 -10.74 -1.30
C ARG A 104 5.06 -11.39 -1.81
N GLN A 105 5.07 -12.72 -1.92
CA GLN A 105 3.93 -13.49 -2.42
C GLN A 105 3.07 -14.04 -1.27
N THR A 106 1.77 -14.20 -1.50
CA THR A 106 0.79 -14.79 -0.55
C THR A 106 1.02 -16.29 -0.28
N ILE A 107 1.56 -17.03 -1.25
CA ILE A 107 1.77 -18.50 -1.15
C ILE A 107 2.59 -18.89 0.09
N ASP A 108 3.43 -17.98 0.58
CA ASP A 108 4.34 -18.23 1.70
C ASP A 108 3.94 -17.51 3.00
N SER A 109 2.80 -16.80 3.06
CA SER A 109 2.49 -15.95 4.21
C SER A 109 0.99 -15.68 4.41
N PRO A 110 0.47 -15.83 5.64
CA PRO A 110 -0.85 -15.32 5.99
C PRO A 110 -0.92 -13.79 5.83
N VAL A 111 -2.12 -13.25 5.67
CA VAL A 111 -2.38 -11.83 5.40
C VAL A 111 -1.77 -10.93 6.48
N GLU A 112 -1.86 -11.35 7.74
CA GLU A 112 -1.32 -10.61 8.89
C GLU A 112 0.22 -10.55 8.87
N ASP A 113 0.88 -11.58 8.33
CA ASP A 113 2.34 -11.56 8.16
C ASP A 113 2.71 -10.63 7.00
N LEU A 114 1.95 -10.60 5.91
CA LEU A 114 2.14 -9.60 4.85
C LEU A 114 1.97 -8.17 5.38
N ALA A 115 0.96 -7.92 6.22
CA ALA A 115 0.75 -6.63 6.85
C ALA A 115 1.94 -6.25 7.76
N ARG A 116 2.48 -7.20 8.53
CA ARG A 116 3.68 -6.97 9.33
C ARG A 116 4.90 -6.61 8.47
N ARG A 117 5.09 -7.32 7.35
CA ARG A 117 6.18 -7.02 6.41
C ARG A 117 6.00 -5.66 5.73
N ALA A 118 4.77 -5.28 5.40
CA ALA A 118 4.46 -3.95 4.87
C ALA A 118 4.82 -2.87 5.91
N ALA A 119 4.42 -3.04 7.17
CA ALA A 119 4.76 -2.09 8.25
C ALA A 119 6.29 -1.97 8.43
N GLU A 120 7.00 -3.10 8.52
CA GLU A 120 8.47 -3.11 8.59
C GLU A 120 9.10 -2.37 7.42
N TRP A 121 8.56 -2.57 6.21
CA TRP A 121 9.03 -1.89 5.01
C TRP A 121 8.76 -0.38 5.07
N PHE A 122 7.56 0.08 5.42
CA PHE A 122 7.27 1.52 5.52
C PHE A 122 8.16 2.23 6.56
N ILE A 123 8.48 1.56 7.68
CA ILE A 123 9.29 2.13 8.78
C ILE A 123 10.78 2.11 8.47
N ALA A 124 11.26 1.11 7.73
CA ALA A 124 12.69 0.95 7.47
C ALA A 124 13.25 2.20 6.77
N PRO A 125 14.45 2.69 7.16
CA PRO A 125 15.10 3.78 6.47
C PRO A 125 15.18 3.49 4.96
N LYS A 126 14.79 4.48 4.17
CA LYS A 126 14.84 4.42 2.72
C LYS A 126 16.06 5.19 2.23
N ASN A 127 16.60 4.81 1.08
CA ASN A 127 17.72 5.50 0.46
C ASN A 127 17.28 6.80 -0.25
N GLY A 128 15.98 7.06 -0.28
CA GLY A 128 15.39 8.17 -1.03
C GLY A 128 15.27 7.80 -2.51
N ARG A 129 14.60 8.68 -3.25
CA ARG A 129 14.57 8.63 -4.72
C ARG A 129 15.85 9.15 -5.34
#